data_AF-A0A225V1E9-F1
#
_entry.id   AF-A0A225V1E9-F1
#
_cell.length_a   1.000
_cell.length_b   1.000
_cell.length_c   1.000
_cell.angle_alpha   90.00
_cell.angle_beta   90.00
_cell.angle_gamma   90.00
#
_symmetry.space_group_name_H-M   'P 1'
#
loop_
_entity.id
_entity.type
_entity.pdbx_description
1 polymer ?
#
loop_
_entity_poly.entity_id
_entity_poly.type
_entity_poly.pdbx_seq_one_letter_code
_entity_poly.pdbx_strand_id
1 'polypeptide(L)'
;MFTSSKATPEKLASWLKSGKSTDAVFTRLHLDKPGSLFLKPQFAAWVQYADALSTKFPEMSAMSTLTRRYGDEVLFRLIKIAKRNPATENLATQLETKQIQYWVATRKDPDEVFHLGLGKKADSILTQLLSENSLASTWVKYMDNFNRMYPEEKTTMIESFTKSFGDIGVTTMLRTAMNEESTRNLASKLESAQLKMWWDSGKSTDDVFKLLQLDQEAKRNFFRDTDLLSTWVSYVNVFFKENPDKTATLFSSMESRFRDRQLNEILNLAKKYPSMENIATTIQKNKIQTYLASNESPAKVFTLLGLADEGDFILSTPQFRSWMNYVNVFNERNPKRQESWFEPLRLEHEYGGFRMIEKALQNPNTVEIGEKVERGWLNFWLDQNHSPKDVFRFLHLDEVGEQTLVDRKFKTWTTYLEKFNKKHPADKTMLIDGLRANYNDIWLLRIFETSKNDPTTNGLIPTLENALINKWVVEKKTQAALMNQLDHLESSDEIIQRYVKRLREIEGITS
;
A
#
# COMPACT_ATOMS: atom_id res chain seq x y z
N MET A 1 47.37 -26.53 34.04
CA MET A 1 46.92 -25.12 33.93
C MET A 1 47.81 -24.40 32.93
N PHE A 2 47.30 -23.94 31.79
CA PHE A 2 48.08 -23.10 30.88
C PHE A 2 47.87 -21.63 31.28
N THR A 3 48.93 -20.99 31.78
CA THR A 3 48.94 -19.55 32.10
C THR A 3 48.73 -18.74 30.82
N SER A 4 47.86 -17.71 30.91
CA SER A 4 47.61 -16.75 29.85
C SER A 4 48.92 -16.09 29.44
N SER A 5 49.43 -16.42 28.25
CA SER A 5 50.51 -15.64 27.68
C SER A 5 49.93 -14.49 26.90
N LYS A 6 50.30 -13.26 27.25
CA LYS A 6 50.16 -12.11 26.36
C LYS A 6 50.62 -12.55 24.96
N ALA A 7 49.78 -12.29 23.96
CA ALA A 7 50.07 -12.59 22.56
C ALA A 7 51.17 -11.64 22.08
N THR A 8 52.42 -11.90 22.44
CA THR A 8 53.53 -11.09 21.93
C THR A 8 53.81 -11.50 20.47
N PRO A 9 54.18 -10.55 19.59
CA PRO A 9 54.48 -10.84 18.19
C PRO A 9 55.50 -11.98 18.02
N GLU A 10 56.50 -12.07 18.89
CA GLU A 10 57.55 -13.09 18.86
C GLU A 10 56.97 -14.49 19.10
N LYS A 11 55.98 -14.59 19.99
CA LYS A 11 55.34 -15.87 20.31
C LYS A 11 54.47 -16.37 19.17
N LEU A 12 53.71 -15.48 18.54
CA LEU A 12 52.91 -15.81 17.34
C LEU A 12 53.81 -16.23 16.17
N ALA A 13 54.93 -15.54 15.96
CA ALA A 13 55.91 -15.91 14.93
C ALA A 13 56.55 -17.29 15.19
N SER A 14 56.89 -17.60 16.44
CA SER A 14 57.38 -18.93 16.84
C SER A 14 56.33 -20.03 16.58
N TRP A 15 55.07 -19.78 16.92
CA TRP A 15 53.97 -20.71 16.62
C TRP A 15 53.70 -20.86 15.13
N LEU A 16 53.93 -19.81 14.33
CA LEU A 16 53.74 -19.86 12.89
C LEU A 16 54.84 -20.69 12.24
N LYS A 17 56.10 -20.51 12.66
CA LYS A 17 57.25 -21.29 12.19
C LYS A 17 57.10 -22.78 12.52
N SER A 18 56.53 -23.10 13.68
CA SER A 18 56.27 -24.48 14.11
C SER A 18 54.98 -25.08 13.52
N GLY A 19 54.24 -24.35 12.69
CA GLY A 19 53.01 -24.85 12.06
C GLY A 19 51.91 -25.21 13.05
N LYS A 20 51.85 -24.50 14.18
CA LYS A 20 50.90 -24.81 15.25
C LYS A 20 49.46 -24.62 14.76
N SER A 21 48.54 -25.54 15.09
CA SER A 21 47.16 -25.42 14.60
C SER A 21 46.45 -24.17 15.12
N THR A 22 45.55 -23.63 14.29
CA THR A 22 44.71 -22.47 14.64
C THR A 22 43.87 -22.71 15.88
N ASP A 23 43.35 -23.92 16.06
CA ASP A 23 42.59 -24.32 17.25
C ASP A 23 43.43 -24.25 18.53
N ALA A 24 44.66 -24.76 18.48
CA ALA A 24 45.54 -24.74 19.64
C ALA A 24 45.94 -23.32 20.02
N VAL A 25 46.14 -22.44 19.03
CA VAL A 25 46.42 -21.02 19.27
C VAL A 25 45.17 -20.30 19.78
N PHE A 26 43.98 -20.62 19.25
CA PHE A 26 42.69 -20.04 19.70
C PHE A 26 42.48 -20.27 21.21
N THR A 27 42.66 -21.52 21.66
CA THR A 27 42.55 -21.87 23.09
C THR A 27 43.67 -21.26 23.93
N ARG A 28 44.91 -21.21 23.44
CA ARG A 28 46.04 -20.59 24.18
C ARG A 28 45.89 -19.09 24.38
N LEU A 29 45.14 -18.44 23.50
CA LEU A 29 44.78 -17.03 23.58
C LEU A 29 43.49 -16.79 24.39
N HIS A 30 42.91 -17.84 25.00
CA HIS A 30 41.67 -17.78 25.79
C HIS A 30 40.48 -17.21 25.01
N LEU A 31 40.48 -17.43 23.69
CA LEU A 31 39.38 -17.01 22.81
C LEU A 31 38.17 -17.94 22.90
N ASP A 32 38.36 -19.16 23.44
CA ASP A 32 37.31 -20.12 23.80
C ASP A 32 36.56 -19.75 25.10
N LYS A 33 37.09 -18.80 25.88
CA LYS A 33 36.48 -18.39 27.15
C LYS A 33 35.31 -17.43 26.92
N PRO A 34 34.29 -17.44 27.82
CA PRO A 34 33.14 -16.55 27.74
C PRO A 34 33.50 -15.07 27.54
N GLY A 35 32.54 -14.29 27.03
CA GLY A 35 32.68 -12.89 26.68
C GLY A 35 32.67 -12.64 25.17
N SER A 36 32.49 -11.38 24.76
CA SER A 36 32.43 -11.01 23.34
C SER A 36 33.78 -11.24 22.66
N LEU A 37 33.83 -12.20 21.74
CA LEU A 37 35.05 -12.57 20.99
C LEU A 37 35.68 -11.35 20.29
N PHE A 38 34.84 -10.50 19.69
CA PHE A 38 35.29 -9.34 18.92
C PHE A 38 35.87 -8.23 19.80
N LEU A 39 35.57 -8.21 21.10
CA LEU A 39 36.15 -7.26 22.07
C LEU A 39 37.45 -7.77 22.70
N LYS A 40 37.85 -9.02 22.44
CA LYS A 40 39.12 -9.56 22.94
C LYS A 40 40.27 -9.05 22.06
N PRO A 41 41.25 -8.28 22.60
CA PRO A 41 42.35 -7.74 21.80
C PRO A 41 43.19 -8.80 21.07
N GLN A 42 43.24 -10.01 21.62
CA GLN A 42 44.00 -11.14 21.06
C GLN A 42 43.32 -11.73 19.81
N PHE A 43 42.03 -11.45 19.58
CA PHE A 43 41.29 -12.04 18.47
C PHE A 43 41.80 -11.55 17.11
N ALA A 44 42.05 -10.26 16.95
CA ALA A 44 42.62 -9.71 15.72
C ALA A 44 44.00 -10.32 15.40
N ALA A 45 44.85 -10.48 16.43
CA ALA A 45 46.16 -11.11 16.29
C ALA A 45 46.04 -12.60 15.90
N TRP A 46 45.04 -13.31 16.43
CA TRP A 46 44.74 -14.68 16.03
C TRP A 46 44.26 -14.80 14.58
N VAL A 47 43.43 -13.86 14.10
CA VAL A 47 42.97 -13.84 12.70
C VAL A 47 44.17 -13.70 11.76
N GLN A 48 45.07 -12.74 12.03
CA GLN A 48 46.29 -12.55 11.25
C GLN A 48 47.19 -13.79 11.27
N TYR A 49 47.35 -14.42 12.44
CA TYR A 49 48.10 -15.66 12.58
C TYR A 49 47.52 -16.79 11.73
N ALA A 50 46.20 -17.00 11.79
CA ALA A 50 45.51 -18.05 11.06
C ALA A 50 45.61 -17.82 9.53
N ASP A 51 45.45 -16.58 9.08
CA ASP A 51 45.61 -16.23 7.66
C ASP A 51 47.05 -16.47 7.18
N ALA A 52 48.05 -16.07 7.96
CA ALA A 52 49.45 -16.34 7.62
C ALA A 52 49.73 -17.84 7.56
N LEU A 53 49.16 -18.64 8.47
CA LEU A 53 49.29 -20.10 8.46
C LEU A 53 48.60 -20.72 7.24
N SER A 54 47.48 -20.15 6.81
CA SER A 54 46.70 -20.66 5.67
C SER A 54 47.42 -20.58 4.32
N THR A 55 48.46 -19.75 4.22
CA THR A 55 49.35 -19.72 3.04
C THR A 55 50.06 -21.05 2.80
N LYS A 56 50.29 -21.83 3.86
CA LYS A 56 50.89 -23.18 3.80
C LYS A 56 49.86 -24.28 3.98
N PHE A 57 48.81 -24.02 4.75
CA PHE A 57 47.78 -24.99 5.09
C PHE A 57 46.39 -24.37 4.87
N PRO A 58 45.84 -24.38 3.64
CA PRO A 58 44.59 -23.69 3.31
C PRO A 58 43.41 -23.99 4.25
N GLU A 59 43.31 -25.22 4.76
CA GLU A 59 42.31 -25.68 5.74
C GLU A 59 42.44 -25.06 7.15
N MET A 60 43.45 -24.23 7.37
CA MET A 60 43.76 -23.57 8.65
C MET A 60 43.59 -22.04 8.58
N SER A 61 42.78 -21.54 7.65
CA SER A 61 42.38 -20.13 7.64
C SER A 61 41.57 -19.73 8.88
N ALA A 62 41.49 -18.42 9.16
CA ALA A 62 40.63 -17.92 10.22
C ALA A 62 39.17 -18.33 9.98
N MET A 63 38.68 -18.19 8.74
CA MET A 63 37.29 -18.51 8.37
C MET A 63 36.97 -20.00 8.48
N SER A 64 37.84 -20.89 8.00
CA SER A 64 37.61 -22.34 8.15
C SER A 64 37.50 -22.76 9.62
N THR A 65 38.39 -22.22 10.47
CA THR A 65 38.41 -22.53 11.91
C THR A 65 37.17 -21.97 12.62
N LEU A 66 36.78 -20.72 12.32
CA LEU A 66 35.58 -20.11 12.90
C LEU A 66 34.30 -20.81 12.43
N THR A 67 34.22 -21.18 11.15
CA THR A 67 33.08 -21.89 10.57
C THR A 67 32.92 -23.27 11.20
N ARG A 68 34.03 -24.03 11.37
CA ARG A 68 34.01 -25.31 12.08
C ARG A 68 33.54 -25.18 13.54
N ARG A 69 33.84 -24.06 14.19
CA ARG A 69 33.52 -23.83 15.61
C ARG A 69 32.10 -23.36 15.86
N TYR A 70 31.60 -22.45 15.03
CA TYR A 70 30.31 -21.78 15.24
C TYR A 70 29.22 -22.24 14.27
N GLY A 71 29.59 -22.81 13.12
CA GLY A 71 28.69 -22.98 11.98
C GLY A 71 28.47 -21.65 11.23
N ASP A 72 28.08 -21.74 9.95
CA ASP A 72 27.95 -20.57 9.09
C ASP A 72 26.88 -19.57 9.56
N GLU A 73 25.69 -20.07 9.95
CA GLU A 73 24.57 -19.22 10.37
C GLU A 73 24.93 -18.38 11.61
N VAL A 74 25.48 -19.02 12.63
CA VAL A 74 25.85 -18.34 13.88
C VAL A 74 27.01 -17.39 13.63
N LEU A 75 28.03 -17.83 12.88
CA LEU A 75 29.19 -16.99 12.57
C LEU A 75 28.79 -15.74 11.78
N PHE A 76 27.94 -15.89 10.76
CA PHE A 76 27.44 -14.78 9.95
C PHE A 76 26.69 -13.76 10.81
N ARG A 77 25.80 -14.22 11.70
CA ARG A 77 25.10 -13.33 12.63
C ARG A 77 26.05 -12.65 13.62
N LEU A 78 27.05 -13.35 14.16
CA LEU A 78 28.03 -12.78 15.08
C LEU A 78 28.83 -11.65 14.42
N ILE A 79 29.31 -11.86 13.19
CA ILE A 79 30.01 -10.84 12.39
C ILE A 79 29.10 -9.62 12.19
N LYS A 80 27.82 -9.85 11.85
CA LYS A 80 26.84 -8.79 11.61
C LYS A 80 26.52 -7.96 12.84
N ILE A 81 26.39 -8.60 14.01
CA ILE A 81 26.20 -7.90 15.29
C ILE A 81 27.45 -7.09 15.62
N ALA A 82 28.65 -7.66 15.47
CA ALA A 82 29.90 -6.97 15.73
C ALA A 82 30.12 -5.76 14.79
N LYS A 83 29.63 -5.82 13.54
CA LYS A 83 29.72 -4.72 12.59
C LYS A 83 28.90 -3.49 13.01
N ARG A 84 27.85 -3.67 13.82
CA ARG A 84 27.01 -2.56 14.32
C ARG A 84 27.65 -1.79 15.49
N ASN A 85 28.70 -2.33 16.10
CA ASN A 85 29.40 -1.69 17.20
C ASN A 85 30.67 -0.98 16.68
N PRO A 86 30.80 0.35 16.83
CA PRO A 86 31.95 1.10 16.33
C PRO A 86 33.31 0.56 16.80
N ALA A 87 33.39 0.00 18.00
CA ALA A 87 34.63 -0.56 18.55
C ALA A 87 35.09 -1.84 17.83
N THR A 88 34.18 -2.56 17.17
CA THR A 88 34.44 -3.83 16.51
C THR A 88 34.19 -3.81 15.01
N GLU A 89 33.68 -2.70 14.48
CA GLU A 89 33.24 -2.53 13.09
C GLU A 89 34.34 -2.86 12.09
N ASN A 90 35.56 -2.35 12.30
CA ASN A 90 36.66 -2.56 11.36
C ASN A 90 37.02 -4.05 11.25
N LEU A 91 37.22 -4.73 12.38
CA LEU A 91 37.52 -6.17 12.39
C LEU A 91 36.35 -6.99 11.82
N ALA A 92 35.12 -6.64 12.17
CA ALA A 92 33.92 -7.31 11.65
C ALA A 92 33.79 -7.14 10.13
N THR A 93 34.09 -5.96 9.59
CA THR A 93 34.08 -5.69 8.14
C THR A 93 35.15 -6.51 7.41
N GLN A 94 36.34 -6.65 8.01
CA GLN A 94 37.38 -7.52 7.48
C GLN A 94 36.95 -9.00 7.50
N LEU A 95 36.31 -9.45 8.59
CA LEU A 95 35.84 -10.82 8.72
C LEU A 95 34.65 -11.13 7.79
N GLU A 96 33.75 -10.17 7.56
CA GLU A 96 32.68 -10.29 6.56
C GLU A 96 33.25 -10.47 5.15
N THR A 97 34.25 -9.66 4.78
CA THR A 97 34.95 -9.79 3.49
C THR A 97 35.59 -11.18 3.36
N LYS A 98 36.26 -11.65 4.41
CA LYS A 98 36.87 -12.99 4.44
C LYS A 98 35.83 -14.09 4.38
N GLN A 99 34.68 -13.93 5.02
CA GLN A 99 33.59 -14.90 5.00
C GLN A 99 33.03 -15.06 3.58
N ILE A 100 32.77 -13.95 2.87
CA ILE A 100 32.37 -13.98 1.45
C ILE A 100 33.42 -14.71 0.60
N GLN A 101 34.71 -14.37 0.76
CA GLN A 101 35.79 -15.03 0.02
C GLN A 101 35.88 -16.53 0.31
N TYR A 102 35.69 -16.91 1.57
CA TYR A 102 35.70 -18.31 1.99
C TYR A 102 34.52 -19.09 1.38
N TRP A 103 33.31 -18.53 1.41
CA TRP A 103 32.14 -19.14 0.77
C TRP A 103 32.31 -19.29 -0.75
N VAL A 104 32.93 -18.32 -1.42
CA VAL A 104 33.23 -18.44 -2.86
C VAL A 104 34.28 -19.53 -3.09
N ALA A 105 35.38 -19.54 -2.32
CA ALA A 105 36.46 -20.52 -2.48
C ALA A 105 36.01 -21.96 -2.21
N THR A 106 35.06 -22.14 -1.30
CA THR A 106 34.46 -23.44 -0.96
C THR A 106 33.27 -23.81 -1.83
N ARG A 107 32.95 -22.98 -2.84
CA ARG A 107 31.78 -23.15 -3.73
C ARG A 107 30.49 -23.42 -2.96
N LYS A 108 30.29 -22.70 -1.85
CA LYS A 108 29.03 -22.79 -1.12
C LYS A 108 27.89 -22.30 -2.03
N ASP A 109 26.71 -22.90 -1.90
CA ASP A 109 25.58 -22.58 -2.78
C ASP A 109 24.93 -21.24 -2.34
N PRO A 110 24.66 -20.29 -3.25
CA PRO A 110 24.02 -19.01 -2.89
C PRO A 110 22.65 -19.13 -2.25
N ASP A 111 21.85 -20.14 -2.60
CA ASP A 111 20.55 -20.39 -1.98
C ASP A 111 20.76 -20.91 -0.55
N GLU A 112 21.75 -21.77 -0.31
CA GLU A 112 22.11 -22.22 1.03
C GLU A 112 22.52 -21.03 1.92
N VAL A 113 23.31 -20.07 1.39
CA VAL A 113 23.67 -18.84 2.12
C VAL A 113 22.46 -17.94 2.37
N PHE A 114 21.52 -17.85 1.42
CA PHE A 114 20.26 -17.13 1.61
C PHE A 114 19.49 -17.66 2.84
N HIS A 115 19.46 -18.98 3.03
CA HIS A 115 18.78 -19.61 4.16
C HIS A 115 19.47 -19.42 5.52
N LEU A 116 20.72 -18.93 5.59
CA LEU A 116 21.43 -18.62 6.84
C LEU A 116 20.86 -17.41 7.64
N GLY A 117 19.75 -16.84 7.19
CA GLY A 117 19.07 -15.78 7.93
C GLY A 117 17.95 -15.05 7.20
N LEU A 118 17.78 -15.26 5.88
CA LEU A 118 16.80 -14.54 5.06
C LEU A 118 15.60 -15.40 4.65
N GLY A 119 15.79 -16.72 4.49
CA GLY A 119 14.76 -17.65 4.00
C GLY A 119 13.61 -17.97 4.96
N LYS A 120 13.34 -17.15 5.99
CA LYS A 120 12.30 -17.43 7.00
C LYS A 120 10.99 -16.67 6.78
N LYS A 121 11.04 -15.45 6.23
CA LYS A 121 9.86 -14.62 5.99
C LYS A 121 10.08 -13.76 4.75
N ALA A 122 9.18 -13.86 3.77
CA ALA A 122 9.25 -13.12 2.52
C ALA A 122 9.12 -11.59 2.77
N ASP A 123 8.17 -11.21 3.60
CA ASP A 123 7.61 -9.85 3.72
C ASP A 123 8.62 -8.76 4.13
N SER A 124 9.78 -9.14 4.67
CA SER A 124 10.80 -8.20 5.18
C SER A 124 12.07 -8.13 4.31
N ILE A 125 12.19 -8.96 3.28
CA ILE A 125 13.45 -9.09 2.53
C ILE A 125 13.74 -7.82 1.74
N LEU A 126 12.74 -7.23 1.10
CA LEU A 126 12.92 -6.02 0.29
C LEU A 126 13.36 -4.83 1.15
N THR A 127 12.78 -4.66 2.34
CA THR A 127 13.21 -3.64 3.30
C THR A 127 14.65 -3.86 3.75
N GLN A 128 15.07 -5.12 3.96
CA GLN A 128 16.46 -5.44 4.29
C GLN A 128 17.42 -5.12 3.14
N LEU A 129 17.02 -5.36 1.88
CA LEU A 129 17.84 -5.04 0.71
C LEU A 129 18.15 -3.53 0.58
N LEU A 130 17.32 -2.66 1.15
CA LEU A 130 17.57 -1.21 1.17
C LEU A 130 18.68 -0.79 2.16
N SER A 131 19.09 -1.68 3.07
CA SER A 131 20.12 -1.38 4.06
C SER A 131 21.45 -2.04 3.69
N GLU A 132 22.49 -1.24 3.45
CA GLU A 132 23.81 -1.74 3.03
C GLU A 132 24.48 -2.69 4.02
N ASN A 133 24.09 -2.63 5.30
CA ASN A 133 24.64 -3.48 6.37
C ASN A 133 23.74 -4.68 6.72
N SER A 134 22.65 -4.90 6.00
CA SER A 134 21.75 -6.02 6.24
C SER A 134 22.34 -7.38 5.86
N LEU A 135 21.68 -8.46 6.28
CA LEU A 135 22.03 -9.80 5.83
C LEU A 135 21.79 -9.94 4.31
N ALA A 136 20.72 -9.31 3.81
CA ALA A 136 20.33 -9.36 2.40
C ALA A 136 21.38 -8.70 1.50
N SER A 137 21.91 -7.53 1.87
CA SER A 137 22.94 -6.85 1.08
C SER A 137 24.24 -7.66 0.99
N THR A 138 24.62 -8.36 2.06
CA THR A 138 25.81 -9.23 2.05
C THR A 138 25.58 -10.49 1.24
N TRP A 139 24.39 -11.07 1.31
CA TRP A 139 24.03 -12.19 0.45
C TRP A 139 24.07 -11.80 -1.03
N VAL A 140 23.54 -10.63 -1.42
CA VAL A 140 23.63 -10.14 -2.81
C VAL A 140 25.08 -9.99 -3.25
N LYS A 141 25.93 -9.34 -2.44
CA LYS A 141 27.38 -9.21 -2.73
C LYS A 141 28.07 -10.56 -2.89
N TYR A 142 27.67 -11.55 -2.09
CA TYR A 142 28.19 -12.90 -2.19
C TYR A 142 27.73 -13.59 -3.48
N MET A 143 26.43 -13.57 -3.77
CA MET A 143 25.84 -14.12 -4.99
C MET A 143 26.51 -13.53 -6.24
N ASP A 144 26.73 -12.21 -6.29
CA ASP A 144 27.40 -11.56 -7.42
C ASP A 144 28.85 -12.04 -7.59
N ASN A 145 29.58 -12.22 -6.49
CA ASN A 145 30.94 -12.78 -6.52
C ASN A 145 30.94 -14.25 -6.95
N PHE A 146 29.99 -15.04 -6.46
CA PHE A 146 29.82 -16.45 -6.85
C PHE A 146 29.52 -16.56 -8.35
N ASN A 147 28.53 -15.83 -8.85
CA ASN A 147 28.13 -15.82 -10.26
C ASN A 147 29.27 -15.41 -11.20
N ARG A 148 30.13 -14.48 -10.77
CA ARG A 148 31.32 -14.07 -11.54
C ARG A 148 32.39 -15.16 -11.62
N MET A 149 32.53 -15.96 -10.57
CA MET A 149 33.51 -17.05 -10.50
C MET A 149 33.01 -18.35 -11.11
N TYR A 150 31.71 -18.61 -11.04
CA TYR A 150 31.05 -19.82 -11.51
C TYR A 150 29.83 -19.49 -12.41
N PRO A 151 30.05 -18.97 -13.64
CA PRO A 151 28.96 -18.52 -14.50
C PRO A 151 27.95 -19.62 -14.89
N GLU A 152 28.40 -20.88 -14.92
CA GLU A 152 27.56 -22.05 -15.24
C GLU A 152 26.63 -22.46 -14.08
N GLU A 153 26.94 -22.02 -12.86
CA GLU A 153 26.17 -22.32 -11.63
C GLU A 153 25.47 -21.06 -11.10
N LYS A 154 25.39 -20.00 -11.92
CA LYS A 154 24.85 -18.72 -11.48
C LYS A 154 23.37 -18.82 -11.09
N THR A 155 22.97 -18.01 -10.12
CA THR A 155 21.56 -17.81 -9.73
C THR A 155 21.25 -16.32 -9.66
N THR A 156 19.98 -15.97 -9.63
CA THR A 156 19.50 -14.61 -9.44
C THR A 156 18.72 -14.47 -8.14
N MET A 157 18.49 -13.22 -7.71
CA MET A 157 17.68 -12.98 -6.52
C MET A 157 16.30 -13.61 -6.64
N ILE A 158 15.67 -13.49 -7.81
CA ILE A 158 14.30 -13.95 -8.01
C ILE A 158 14.20 -15.48 -8.08
N GLU A 159 15.19 -16.16 -8.65
CA GLU A 159 15.27 -17.63 -8.62
C GLU A 159 15.42 -18.13 -7.18
N SER A 160 16.30 -17.50 -6.40
CA SER A 160 16.54 -17.85 -4.99
C SER A 160 15.27 -17.64 -4.14
N PHE A 161 14.57 -16.51 -4.35
CA PHE A 161 13.30 -16.23 -3.66
C PHE A 161 12.22 -17.23 -4.08
N THR A 162 12.15 -17.59 -5.37
CA THR A 162 11.15 -18.53 -5.89
C THR A 162 11.38 -19.94 -5.37
N LYS A 163 12.63 -20.41 -5.29
CA LYS A 163 12.97 -21.69 -4.64
C LYS A 163 12.56 -21.72 -3.17
N SER A 164 12.65 -20.57 -2.48
CA SER A 164 12.39 -20.46 -1.04
C SER A 164 10.91 -20.31 -0.69
N PHE A 165 10.17 -19.51 -1.46
CA PHE A 165 8.80 -19.08 -1.12
C PHE A 165 7.74 -19.55 -2.11
N GLY A 166 8.16 -20.15 -3.23
CA GLY A 166 7.30 -20.44 -4.37
C GLY A 166 6.88 -19.17 -5.12
N ASP A 167 6.38 -19.35 -6.32
CA ASP A 167 6.00 -18.22 -7.19
C ASP A 167 4.92 -17.33 -6.59
N ILE A 168 3.87 -17.93 -6.00
CA ILE A 168 2.80 -17.18 -5.31
C ILE A 168 3.37 -16.36 -4.16
N GLY A 169 4.19 -16.98 -3.30
CA GLY A 169 4.79 -16.29 -2.16
C GLY A 169 5.65 -15.11 -2.58
N VAL A 170 6.43 -15.27 -3.65
CA VAL A 170 7.22 -14.18 -4.23
C VAL A 170 6.33 -13.10 -4.84
N THR A 171 5.33 -13.45 -5.64
CA THR A 171 4.42 -12.47 -6.24
C THR A 171 3.69 -11.67 -5.17
N THR A 172 3.11 -12.33 -4.16
CA THR A 172 2.44 -11.65 -3.04
C THR A 172 3.40 -10.72 -2.29
N MET A 173 4.62 -11.18 -1.98
CA MET A 173 5.66 -10.34 -1.35
C MET A 173 5.95 -9.08 -2.17
N LEU A 174 6.12 -9.22 -3.48
CA LEU A 174 6.39 -8.09 -4.37
C LEU A 174 5.21 -7.12 -4.46
N ARG A 175 3.97 -7.64 -4.54
CA ARG A 175 2.74 -6.82 -4.56
C ARG A 175 2.57 -6.03 -3.27
N THR A 176 2.81 -6.65 -2.11
CA THR A 176 2.82 -5.94 -0.82
C THR A 176 3.88 -4.84 -0.80
N ALA A 177 5.10 -5.11 -1.26
CA ALA A 177 6.18 -4.13 -1.31
C ALA A 177 5.91 -2.98 -2.31
N MET A 178 5.10 -3.17 -3.35
CA MET A 178 4.70 -2.06 -4.24
C MET A 178 3.83 -1.01 -3.55
N ASN A 179 3.11 -1.39 -2.49
CA ASN A 179 2.25 -0.49 -1.74
C ASN A 179 3.06 0.43 -0.80
N GLU A 180 4.30 0.07 -0.45
CA GLU A 180 5.19 0.91 0.36
C GLU A 180 6.08 1.79 -0.53
N GLU A 181 6.13 3.09 -0.24
CA GLU A 181 6.90 4.04 -1.06
C GLU A 181 8.40 3.73 -1.11
N SER A 182 8.98 3.29 0.01
CA SER A 182 10.41 3.00 0.14
C SER A 182 10.85 1.79 -0.69
N THR A 183 10.00 0.77 -0.86
CA THR A 183 10.34 -0.49 -1.53
C THR A 183 9.76 -0.61 -2.95
N ARG A 184 8.82 0.25 -3.34
CA ARG A 184 8.12 0.23 -4.64
C ARG A 184 9.03 0.08 -5.86
N ASN A 185 10.09 0.88 -5.94
CA ASN A 185 11.01 0.87 -7.08
C ASN A 185 11.79 -0.46 -7.18
N LEU A 186 12.19 -1.02 -6.05
CA LEU A 186 12.87 -2.31 -6.00
C LEU A 186 11.90 -3.45 -6.33
N ALA A 187 10.68 -3.41 -5.77
CA ALA A 187 9.63 -4.38 -6.04
C ALA A 187 9.28 -4.44 -7.54
N SER A 188 9.15 -3.29 -8.21
CA SER A 188 8.88 -3.23 -9.65
C SER A 188 10.00 -3.85 -10.50
N LYS A 189 11.27 -3.63 -10.12
CA LYS A 189 12.41 -4.27 -10.79
C LYS A 189 12.42 -5.79 -10.60
N LEU A 190 12.11 -6.25 -9.38
CA LEU A 190 12.06 -7.69 -9.07
C LEU A 190 10.84 -8.37 -9.70
N GLU A 191 9.69 -7.71 -9.81
CA GLU A 191 8.55 -8.21 -10.59
C GLU A 191 8.94 -8.38 -12.05
N SER A 192 9.59 -7.38 -12.65
CA SER A 192 10.09 -7.49 -14.03
C SER A 192 11.06 -8.66 -14.20
N ALA A 193 11.93 -8.90 -13.21
CA ALA A 193 12.81 -10.07 -13.19
C ALA A 193 12.04 -11.40 -13.05
N GLN A 194 10.96 -11.44 -12.27
CA GLN A 194 10.09 -12.61 -12.14
C GLN A 194 9.42 -12.97 -13.47
N LEU A 195 8.84 -11.97 -14.14
CA LEU A 195 8.22 -12.16 -15.45
C LEU A 195 9.24 -12.66 -16.48
N LYS A 196 10.44 -12.07 -16.49
CA LYS A 196 11.53 -12.49 -17.37
C LYS A 196 11.99 -13.92 -17.07
N MET A 197 12.16 -14.29 -15.80
CA MET A 197 12.53 -15.64 -15.39
C MET A 197 11.53 -16.68 -15.90
N TRP A 198 10.22 -16.42 -15.78
CA TRP A 198 9.20 -17.31 -16.33
C TRP A 198 9.27 -17.42 -17.85
N TRP A 199 9.48 -16.30 -18.54
CA TRP A 199 9.63 -16.24 -20.00
C TRP A 199 10.88 -17.01 -20.49
N ASP A 200 12.04 -16.74 -19.91
CA ASP A 200 13.32 -17.39 -20.26
C ASP A 200 13.27 -18.91 -19.98
N SER A 201 12.44 -19.32 -19.01
CA SER A 201 12.17 -20.74 -18.72
C SER A 201 11.17 -21.40 -19.67
N GLY A 202 10.69 -20.69 -20.69
CA GLY A 202 9.74 -21.20 -21.69
C GLY A 202 8.34 -21.47 -21.17
N LYS A 203 7.93 -20.91 -20.03
CA LYS A 203 6.57 -21.10 -19.49
C LYS A 203 5.56 -20.41 -20.38
N SER A 204 4.44 -21.06 -20.68
CA SER A 204 3.31 -20.43 -21.37
C SER A 204 2.49 -19.53 -20.45
N THR A 205 1.59 -18.72 -21.01
CA THR A 205 0.59 -17.97 -20.22
C THR A 205 -0.29 -18.91 -19.39
N ASP A 206 -0.59 -20.12 -19.89
CA ASP A 206 -1.36 -21.13 -19.16
C ASP A 206 -0.57 -21.78 -18.01
N ASP A 207 0.74 -21.97 -18.19
CA ASP A 207 1.60 -22.51 -17.13
C ASP A 207 1.69 -21.52 -15.96
N VAL A 208 1.90 -20.24 -16.25
CA VAL A 208 1.93 -19.20 -15.20
C VAL A 208 0.56 -19.02 -14.56
N PHE A 209 -0.53 -19.14 -15.31
CA PHE A 209 -1.89 -19.10 -14.76
C PHE A 209 -2.13 -20.19 -13.70
N LYS A 210 -1.69 -21.43 -13.97
CA LYS A 210 -1.79 -22.56 -13.04
C LYS A 210 -0.82 -22.45 -11.87
N LEU A 211 0.39 -21.96 -12.15
CA LEU A 211 1.43 -21.74 -11.15
C LEU A 211 1.00 -20.69 -10.11
N LEU A 212 0.24 -19.67 -10.52
CA LEU A 212 -0.41 -18.71 -9.63
C LEU A 212 -1.77 -19.20 -9.09
N GLN A 213 -2.15 -20.47 -9.35
CA GLN A 213 -3.38 -21.13 -8.90
C GLN A 213 -4.69 -20.40 -9.27
N LEU A 214 -4.67 -19.58 -10.33
CA LEU A 214 -5.85 -18.85 -10.81
C LEU A 214 -6.90 -19.78 -11.45
N ASP A 215 -6.52 -21.01 -11.83
CA ASP A 215 -7.40 -22.04 -12.37
C ASP A 215 -8.27 -22.71 -11.31
N GLN A 216 -7.85 -22.72 -10.04
CA GLN A 216 -8.69 -23.22 -8.94
C GLN A 216 -9.92 -22.32 -8.70
N GLU A 217 -9.88 -21.09 -9.23
CA GLU A 217 -10.98 -20.15 -9.19
C GLU A 217 -11.98 -20.34 -10.34
N ALA A 218 -11.71 -21.25 -11.29
CA ALA A 218 -12.54 -21.45 -12.48
C ALA A 218 -13.97 -21.96 -12.19
N LYS A 219 -14.27 -22.40 -10.97
CA LYS A 219 -15.64 -22.71 -10.52
C LYS A 219 -16.42 -21.46 -10.06
N ARG A 220 -15.75 -20.31 -9.93
CA ARG A 220 -16.33 -19.03 -9.54
C ARG A 220 -16.53 -18.15 -10.77
N ASN A 221 -17.44 -17.19 -10.67
CA ASN A 221 -17.72 -16.25 -11.76
C ASN A 221 -16.76 -15.04 -11.79
N PHE A 222 -15.79 -14.96 -10.87
CA PHE A 222 -14.86 -13.83 -10.71
C PHE A 222 -13.55 -14.31 -10.07
N PHE A 223 -12.47 -13.54 -10.25
CA PHE A 223 -11.18 -13.76 -9.59
C PHE A 223 -11.15 -13.15 -8.20
N ARG A 224 -10.77 -13.91 -7.16
CA ARG A 224 -10.64 -13.35 -5.80
C ARG A 224 -9.32 -12.64 -5.60
N ASP A 225 -8.24 -13.20 -6.15
CA ASP A 225 -6.91 -12.65 -5.99
C ASP A 225 -6.56 -11.73 -7.16
N THR A 226 -6.94 -10.47 -7.03
CA THR A 226 -6.74 -9.44 -8.05
C THR A 226 -5.27 -9.08 -8.24
N ASP A 227 -4.43 -9.30 -7.22
CA ASP A 227 -2.99 -9.06 -7.27
C ASP A 227 -2.30 -10.13 -8.11
N LEU A 228 -2.58 -11.41 -7.87
CA LEU A 228 -2.07 -12.52 -8.68
C LEU A 228 -2.59 -12.44 -10.12
N LEU A 229 -3.87 -12.08 -10.30
CA LEU A 229 -4.44 -11.86 -11.63
C LEU A 229 -3.72 -10.72 -12.36
N SER A 230 -3.45 -9.60 -11.68
CA SER A 230 -2.72 -8.47 -12.25
C SER A 230 -1.31 -8.86 -12.69
N THR A 231 -0.58 -9.64 -11.90
CA THR A 231 0.76 -10.14 -12.28
C THR A 231 0.67 -11.12 -13.45
N TRP A 232 -0.34 -11.99 -13.49
CA TRP A 232 -0.57 -12.84 -14.66
C TRP A 232 -0.83 -12.02 -15.93
N VAL A 233 -1.65 -10.96 -15.86
CA VAL A 233 -1.88 -10.07 -17.02
C VAL A 233 -0.61 -9.31 -17.41
N SER A 234 0.23 -8.90 -16.45
CA SER A 234 1.58 -8.39 -16.76
C SER A 234 2.41 -9.41 -17.55
N TYR A 235 2.29 -10.69 -17.23
CA TYR A 235 2.99 -11.75 -17.96
C TYR A 235 2.41 -11.99 -19.37
N VAL A 236 1.09 -11.96 -19.51
CA VAL A 236 0.41 -11.98 -20.82
C VAL A 236 0.93 -10.85 -21.70
N ASN A 237 1.16 -9.66 -21.12
CA ASN A 237 1.74 -8.53 -21.85
C ASN A 237 3.16 -8.80 -22.36
N VAL A 238 4.00 -9.51 -21.59
CA VAL A 238 5.33 -9.94 -22.05
C VAL A 238 5.17 -10.87 -23.26
N PHE A 239 4.32 -11.87 -23.15
CA PHE A 239 4.00 -12.79 -24.25
C PHE A 239 3.51 -12.08 -25.50
N PHE A 240 2.64 -11.08 -25.33
CA PHE A 240 2.08 -10.28 -26.40
C PHE A 240 3.17 -9.51 -27.16
N LYS A 241 4.12 -8.91 -26.44
CA LYS A 241 5.22 -8.14 -27.03
C LYS A 241 6.23 -9.04 -27.76
N GLU A 242 6.54 -10.20 -27.19
CA GLU A 242 7.53 -11.13 -27.76
C GLU A 242 6.95 -12.02 -28.88
N ASN A 243 5.62 -12.15 -28.99
CA ASN A 243 4.95 -12.98 -30.00
C ASN A 243 3.78 -12.24 -30.68
N PRO A 244 4.03 -11.14 -31.42
CA PRO A 244 2.97 -10.36 -32.05
C PRO A 244 2.07 -11.17 -32.98
N ASP A 245 2.60 -12.20 -33.66
CA ASP A 245 1.85 -13.05 -34.60
C ASP A 245 0.85 -13.99 -33.91
N LYS A 246 1.02 -14.27 -32.61
CA LYS A 246 0.16 -15.19 -31.83
C LYS A 246 -0.92 -14.47 -31.03
N THR A 247 -0.99 -13.15 -31.13
CA THR A 247 -1.84 -12.28 -30.30
C THR A 247 -3.33 -12.56 -30.48
N ALA A 248 -3.81 -12.67 -31.73
CA ALA A 248 -5.21 -12.97 -32.03
C ALA A 248 -5.64 -14.34 -31.47
N THR A 249 -4.78 -15.34 -31.61
CA THR A 249 -5.01 -16.70 -31.09
C THR A 249 -5.07 -16.72 -29.56
N LEU A 250 -4.20 -15.95 -28.90
CA LEU A 250 -4.17 -15.84 -27.43
C LEU A 250 -5.47 -15.25 -26.88
N PHE A 251 -5.98 -14.17 -27.47
CA PHE A 251 -7.25 -13.61 -27.01
C PHE A 251 -8.44 -14.49 -27.38
N SER A 252 -8.42 -15.15 -28.55
CA SER A 252 -9.46 -16.12 -28.92
C SER A 252 -9.55 -17.29 -27.94
N SER A 253 -8.41 -17.80 -27.47
CA SER A 253 -8.41 -18.86 -26.45
C SER A 253 -8.92 -18.37 -25.10
N MET A 254 -8.60 -17.12 -24.71
CA MET A 254 -9.18 -16.49 -23.52
C MET A 254 -10.69 -16.32 -23.63
N GLU A 255 -11.21 -15.86 -24.77
CA GLU A 255 -12.66 -15.72 -25.01
C GLU A 255 -13.39 -17.06 -24.92
N SER A 256 -12.76 -18.15 -25.37
CA SER A 256 -13.33 -19.50 -25.26
C SER A 256 -13.25 -20.06 -23.82
N ARG A 257 -12.25 -19.66 -23.04
CA ARG A 257 -11.97 -20.22 -21.71
C ARG A 257 -12.74 -19.52 -20.60
N PHE A 258 -12.83 -18.19 -20.66
CA PHE A 258 -13.37 -17.38 -19.58
C PHE A 258 -14.80 -16.93 -19.87
N ARG A 259 -15.67 -17.07 -18.87
CA ARG A 259 -17.05 -16.58 -18.93
C ARG A 259 -17.07 -15.05 -18.79
N ASP A 260 -18.20 -14.44 -19.11
CA ASP A 260 -18.36 -12.98 -19.30
C ASP A 260 -17.66 -12.13 -18.22
N ARG A 261 -17.93 -12.31 -16.92
CA ARG A 261 -17.32 -11.48 -15.87
C ARG A 261 -15.79 -11.66 -15.77
N GLN A 262 -15.30 -12.90 -15.68
CA GLN A 262 -13.86 -13.19 -15.62
C GLN A 262 -13.11 -12.64 -16.83
N LEU A 263 -13.68 -12.80 -18.03
CA LEU A 263 -13.08 -12.25 -19.24
C LEU A 263 -12.99 -10.72 -19.14
N ASN A 264 -14.03 -10.04 -18.68
CA ASN A 264 -14.00 -8.58 -18.54
C ASN A 264 -12.99 -8.11 -17.47
N GLU A 265 -12.82 -8.84 -16.37
CA GLU A 265 -11.77 -8.55 -15.37
C GLU A 265 -10.37 -8.59 -16.00
N ILE A 266 -10.09 -9.60 -16.83
CA ILE A 266 -8.84 -9.71 -17.58
C ILE A 266 -8.69 -8.56 -18.58
N LEU A 267 -9.75 -8.23 -19.34
CA LEU A 267 -9.73 -7.15 -20.33
C LEU A 267 -9.50 -5.78 -19.67
N ASN A 268 -10.11 -5.53 -18.50
CA ASN A 268 -9.92 -4.29 -17.74
C ASN A 268 -8.47 -4.11 -17.30
N LEU A 269 -7.82 -5.18 -16.85
CA LEU A 269 -6.39 -5.17 -16.54
C LEU A 269 -5.53 -5.01 -17.81
N ALA A 270 -5.88 -5.71 -18.89
CA ALA A 270 -5.14 -5.65 -20.15
C ALA A 270 -5.13 -4.25 -20.77
N LYS A 271 -6.21 -3.48 -20.61
CA LYS A 271 -6.33 -2.08 -21.08
C LYS A 271 -5.33 -1.13 -20.40
N LYS A 272 -4.75 -1.50 -19.26
CA LYS A 272 -3.69 -0.71 -18.61
C LYS A 272 -2.35 -0.79 -19.36
N TYR A 273 -2.21 -1.72 -20.31
CA TYR A 273 -1.00 -1.87 -21.13
C TYR A 273 -1.25 -1.37 -22.56
N PRO A 274 -0.49 -0.36 -23.04
CA PRO A 274 -0.68 0.19 -24.38
C PRO A 274 -0.63 -0.85 -25.51
N SER A 275 0.16 -1.91 -25.35
CA SER A 275 0.26 -3.02 -26.31
C SER A 275 -1.04 -3.82 -26.46
N MET A 276 -1.85 -3.93 -25.41
CA MET A 276 -3.08 -4.75 -25.40
C MET A 276 -4.36 -3.91 -25.40
N GLU A 277 -4.27 -2.59 -25.22
CA GLU A 277 -5.42 -1.70 -25.07
C GLU A 277 -6.42 -1.80 -26.22
N ASN A 278 -5.93 -1.78 -27.47
CA ASN A 278 -6.80 -1.79 -28.64
C ASN A 278 -7.59 -3.10 -28.79
N ILE A 279 -6.91 -4.25 -28.66
CA ILE A 279 -7.56 -5.56 -28.77
C ILE A 279 -8.53 -5.78 -27.60
N ALA A 280 -8.14 -5.43 -26.37
CA ALA A 280 -8.99 -5.58 -25.21
C ALA A 280 -10.26 -4.70 -25.31
N THR A 281 -10.10 -3.46 -25.77
CA THR A 281 -11.22 -2.53 -26.02
C THR A 281 -12.15 -3.06 -27.13
N THR A 282 -11.59 -3.63 -28.19
CA THR A 282 -12.38 -4.20 -29.30
C THR A 282 -13.25 -5.37 -28.82
N ILE A 283 -12.66 -6.32 -28.08
CA ILE A 283 -13.40 -7.47 -27.53
C ILE A 283 -14.50 -6.99 -26.58
N GLN A 284 -14.18 -6.06 -25.67
CA GLN A 284 -15.14 -5.54 -24.70
C GLN A 284 -16.28 -4.77 -25.38
N LYS A 285 -16.01 -4.02 -26.45
CA LYS A 285 -17.05 -3.37 -27.27
C LYS A 285 -18.01 -4.39 -27.89
N ASN A 286 -17.50 -5.49 -28.43
CA ASN A 286 -18.33 -6.57 -28.99
C ASN A 286 -19.19 -7.24 -27.91
N LYS A 287 -18.65 -7.42 -26.70
CA LYS A 287 -19.41 -7.93 -25.55
C LYS A 287 -20.57 -7.02 -25.17
N ILE A 288 -20.34 -5.70 -25.08
CA ILE A 288 -21.42 -4.73 -24.80
C ILE A 288 -22.54 -4.82 -25.85
N GLN A 289 -22.20 -4.97 -27.14
CA GLN A 289 -23.20 -5.15 -28.20
C GLN A 289 -23.98 -6.45 -28.04
N THR A 290 -23.31 -7.54 -27.62
CA THR A 290 -23.96 -8.83 -27.36
C THR A 290 -24.93 -8.77 -26.19
N TYR A 291 -24.55 -8.08 -25.10
CA TYR A 291 -25.43 -7.83 -23.96
C TYR A 291 -26.66 -7.02 -24.38
N LEU A 292 -26.45 -6.00 -25.22
CA LEU A 292 -27.53 -5.14 -25.72
C LEU A 292 -28.50 -5.92 -26.63
N ALA A 293 -27.98 -6.77 -27.50
CA ALA A 293 -28.78 -7.64 -28.36
C ALA A 293 -29.61 -8.65 -27.55
N SER A 294 -29.07 -9.11 -26.41
CA SER A 294 -29.74 -10.03 -25.49
C SER A 294 -30.67 -9.31 -24.50
N ASN A 295 -30.81 -7.99 -24.60
CA ASN A 295 -31.58 -7.14 -23.70
C ASN A 295 -31.21 -7.35 -22.21
N GLU A 296 -29.92 -7.49 -21.93
CA GLU A 296 -29.41 -7.69 -20.57
C GLU A 296 -29.61 -6.43 -19.73
N SER A 297 -29.98 -6.60 -18.46
CA SER A 297 -30.27 -5.47 -17.59
C SER A 297 -29.01 -4.62 -17.33
N PRO A 298 -29.09 -3.27 -17.33
CA PRO A 298 -27.98 -2.40 -16.95
C PRO A 298 -27.26 -2.81 -15.67
N ALA A 299 -28.00 -3.23 -14.64
CA ALA A 299 -27.42 -3.72 -13.40
C ALA A 299 -26.57 -4.99 -13.61
N LYS A 300 -27.07 -5.98 -14.36
CA LYS A 300 -26.31 -7.19 -14.67
C LYS A 300 -25.09 -6.88 -15.51
N VAL A 301 -25.21 -5.98 -16.49
CA VAL A 301 -24.06 -5.57 -17.32
C VAL A 301 -23.01 -4.84 -16.50
N PHE A 302 -23.38 -4.04 -15.50
CA PHE A 302 -22.43 -3.43 -14.57
C PHE A 302 -21.55 -4.48 -13.89
N THR A 303 -22.18 -5.55 -13.37
CA THR A 303 -21.50 -6.69 -12.77
C THR A 303 -20.66 -7.49 -13.77
N LEU A 304 -21.20 -7.76 -14.98
CA LEU A 304 -20.49 -8.51 -16.01
C LEU A 304 -19.26 -7.78 -16.53
N LEU A 305 -19.25 -6.45 -16.50
CA LEU A 305 -18.12 -5.63 -16.90
C LEU A 305 -17.07 -5.49 -15.79
N GLY A 306 -17.31 -6.02 -14.58
CA GLY A 306 -16.39 -5.90 -13.45
C GLY A 306 -16.17 -4.44 -13.02
N LEU A 307 -17.17 -3.57 -13.19
CA LEU A 307 -17.02 -2.13 -12.95
C LEU A 307 -16.79 -1.79 -11.47
N ALA A 308 -17.37 -2.57 -10.56
CA ALA A 308 -17.13 -2.42 -9.12
C ALA A 308 -15.64 -2.59 -8.75
N ASP A 309 -14.90 -3.38 -9.52
CA ASP A 309 -13.50 -3.71 -9.26
C ASP A 309 -12.54 -2.59 -9.72
N GLU A 310 -13.06 -1.51 -10.35
CA GLU A 310 -12.26 -0.34 -10.78
C GLU A 310 -11.95 0.64 -9.63
N GLY A 311 -12.58 0.47 -8.47
CA GLY A 311 -12.33 1.27 -7.25
C GLY A 311 -12.66 2.76 -7.41
N ASP A 312 -11.93 3.62 -6.70
CA ASP A 312 -12.22 5.07 -6.62
C ASP A 312 -12.08 5.81 -7.97
N PHE A 313 -11.43 5.21 -8.97
CA PHE A 313 -11.23 5.82 -10.28
C PHE A 313 -12.26 5.40 -11.33
N ILE A 314 -13.27 4.61 -10.95
CA ILE A 314 -14.34 4.11 -11.85
C ILE A 314 -14.94 5.21 -12.74
N LEU A 315 -15.22 6.40 -12.18
CA LEU A 315 -15.83 7.51 -12.92
C LEU A 315 -14.91 8.09 -14.01
N SER A 316 -13.61 7.79 -13.93
CA SER A 316 -12.60 8.19 -14.91
C SER A 316 -12.43 7.18 -16.04
N THR A 317 -12.95 5.96 -15.91
CA THR A 317 -12.66 4.91 -16.88
C THR A 317 -13.51 5.06 -18.15
N PRO A 318 -12.93 4.81 -19.34
CA PRO A 318 -13.71 4.72 -20.58
C PRO A 318 -14.81 3.65 -20.52
N GLN A 319 -14.62 2.63 -19.67
CA GLN A 319 -15.53 1.51 -19.53
C GLN A 319 -16.82 1.91 -18.81
N PHE A 320 -16.70 2.67 -17.73
CA PHE A 320 -17.86 3.23 -17.04
C PHE A 320 -18.68 4.14 -17.96
N ARG A 321 -18.02 4.99 -18.77
CA ARG A 321 -18.71 5.83 -19.77
C ARG A 321 -19.46 5.00 -20.81
N SER A 322 -18.85 3.92 -21.29
CA SER A 322 -19.48 3.01 -22.24
C SER A 322 -20.70 2.32 -21.64
N TRP A 323 -20.63 1.93 -20.36
CA TRP A 323 -21.77 1.40 -19.63
C TRP A 323 -22.87 2.43 -19.38
N MET A 324 -22.55 3.68 -19.05
CA MET A 324 -23.57 4.74 -18.95
C MET A 324 -24.33 4.93 -20.27
N ASN A 325 -23.61 4.89 -21.41
CA ASN A 325 -24.25 4.93 -22.72
C ASN A 325 -25.14 3.69 -22.96
N TYR A 326 -24.68 2.51 -22.54
CA TYR A 326 -25.50 1.30 -22.56
C TYR A 326 -26.81 1.48 -21.81
N VAL A 327 -26.78 2.08 -20.61
CA VAL A 327 -28.01 2.32 -19.82
C VAL A 327 -28.99 3.23 -20.58
N ASN A 328 -28.49 4.30 -21.20
CA ASN A 328 -29.34 5.19 -22.00
C ASN A 328 -30.01 4.44 -23.15
N VAL A 329 -29.23 3.70 -23.96
CA VAL A 329 -29.76 2.93 -25.10
C VAL A 329 -30.72 1.84 -24.65
N PHE A 330 -30.43 1.16 -23.54
CA PHE A 330 -31.35 0.17 -22.96
C PHE A 330 -32.68 0.81 -22.56
N ASN A 331 -32.65 1.96 -21.88
CA ASN A 331 -33.86 2.66 -21.43
C ASN A 331 -34.70 3.22 -22.58
N GLU A 332 -34.06 3.69 -23.65
CA GLU A 332 -34.73 4.10 -24.89
C GLU A 332 -35.46 2.93 -25.56
N ARG A 333 -34.83 1.74 -25.59
CA ARG A 333 -35.44 0.52 -26.14
C ARG A 333 -36.54 -0.05 -25.24
N ASN A 334 -36.48 0.22 -23.94
CA ASN A 334 -37.37 -0.36 -22.93
C ASN A 334 -38.14 0.74 -22.15
N PRO A 335 -39.01 1.54 -22.81
CA PRO A 335 -39.66 2.69 -22.15
C PRO A 335 -40.57 2.32 -20.98
N LYS A 336 -41.08 1.08 -20.93
CA LYS A 336 -41.90 0.55 -19.82
C LYS A 336 -41.08 -0.10 -18.69
N ARG A 337 -39.78 -0.27 -18.90
CA ARG A 337 -38.86 -0.96 -17.98
C ARG A 337 -37.51 -0.24 -17.99
N GLN A 338 -37.55 1.05 -17.68
CA GLN A 338 -36.33 1.82 -17.51
C GLN A 338 -35.63 1.36 -16.23
N GLU A 339 -34.32 1.18 -16.31
CA GLU A 339 -33.48 0.80 -15.18
C GLU A 339 -32.54 1.95 -14.79
N SER A 340 -32.22 2.01 -13.51
CA SER A 340 -31.41 3.10 -12.94
C SER A 340 -29.94 2.92 -13.30
N TRP A 341 -29.32 3.99 -13.83
CA TRP A 341 -27.86 4.06 -13.96
C TRP A 341 -27.16 4.26 -12.61
N PHE A 342 -27.89 4.74 -11.59
CA PHE A 342 -27.30 5.10 -10.30
C PHE A 342 -27.32 3.94 -9.32
N GLU A 343 -28.34 3.08 -9.37
CA GLU A 343 -28.54 2.02 -8.38
C GLU A 343 -27.40 1.00 -8.32
N PRO A 344 -26.86 0.46 -9.43
CA PRO A 344 -25.73 -0.47 -9.38
C PRO A 344 -24.48 0.16 -8.78
N LEU A 345 -24.18 1.41 -9.16
CA LEU A 345 -23.07 2.17 -8.60
C LEU A 345 -23.29 2.43 -7.10
N ARG A 346 -24.51 2.77 -6.68
CA ARG A 346 -24.85 3.02 -5.28
C ARG A 346 -24.63 1.76 -4.45
N LEU A 347 -25.17 0.61 -4.85
CA LEU A 347 -25.12 -0.64 -4.08
C LEU A 347 -23.68 -1.12 -3.85
N GLU A 348 -22.82 -1.00 -4.86
CA GLU A 348 -21.43 -1.46 -4.77
C GLU A 348 -20.54 -0.48 -3.96
N HIS A 349 -20.93 0.80 -3.87
CA HIS A 349 -20.18 1.84 -3.17
C HIS A 349 -20.86 2.36 -1.89
N GLU A 350 -21.96 1.74 -1.44
CA GLU A 350 -22.76 2.17 -0.27
C GLU A 350 -21.96 2.19 1.03
N TYR A 351 -20.96 1.32 1.13
CA TYR A 351 -20.04 1.24 2.28
C TYR A 351 -18.62 1.75 1.96
N GLY A 352 -18.33 2.15 0.71
CA GLY A 352 -16.98 2.46 0.21
C GLY A 352 -16.53 3.92 0.35
N GLY A 353 -17.47 4.82 0.68
CA GLY A 353 -17.25 6.25 0.91
C GLY A 353 -17.34 7.12 -0.36
N PHE A 354 -17.50 8.43 -0.16
CA PHE A 354 -17.61 9.47 -1.22
C PHE A 354 -16.32 9.71 -2.02
N ARG A 355 -15.27 8.90 -1.83
CA ARG A 355 -13.93 9.12 -2.39
C ARG A 355 -13.90 9.11 -3.92
N MET A 356 -14.68 8.26 -4.58
CA MET A 356 -14.72 8.24 -6.05
C MET A 356 -15.20 9.58 -6.63
N ILE A 357 -16.12 10.26 -5.93
CA ILE A 357 -16.64 11.57 -6.34
C ILE A 357 -15.55 12.61 -6.12
N GLU A 358 -14.89 12.61 -4.96
CA GLU A 358 -13.76 13.51 -4.69
C GLU A 358 -12.66 13.40 -5.75
N LYS A 359 -12.26 12.17 -6.11
CA LYS A 359 -11.30 11.91 -7.20
C LYS A 359 -11.79 12.44 -8.54
N ALA A 360 -13.05 12.19 -8.88
CA ALA A 360 -13.63 12.67 -10.14
C ALA A 360 -13.70 14.21 -10.21
N LEU A 361 -13.93 14.88 -9.09
CA LEU A 361 -14.03 16.33 -9.01
C LEU A 361 -12.66 17.04 -9.08
N GLN A 362 -11.58 16.34 -8.72
CA GLN A 362 -10.21 16.85 -8.86
C GLN A 362 -9.73 16.86 -10.32
N ASN A 363 -10.37 16.12 -11.22
CA ASN A 363 -9.99 16.02 -12.62
C ASN A 363 -11.03 16.73 -13.52
N PRO A 364 -10.63 17.77 -14.28
CA PRO A 364 -11.52 18.52 -15.16
C PRO A 364 -12.29 17.65 -16.17
N ASN A 365 -11.73 16.53 -16.61
CA ASN A 365 -12.36 15.64 -17.58
C ASN A 365 -13.48 14.78 -16.98
N THR A 366 -13.58 14.72 -15.66
CA THR A 366 -14.53 13.85 -14.92
C THR A 366 -15.41 14.63 -13.96
N VAL A 367 -15.23 15.94 -13.84
CA VAL A 367 -16.00 16.80 -12.92
C VAL A 367 -17.50 16.69 -13.16
N GLU A 368 -17.96 16.72 -14.40
CA GLU A 368 -19.39 16.63 -14.74
C GLU A 368 -20.01 15.29 -14.32
N ILE A 369 -19.26 14.19 -14.50
CA ILE A 369 -19.70 12.85 -14.08
C ILE A 369 -19.72 12.77 -12.55
N GLY A 370 -18.68 13.29 -11.89
CA GLY A 370 -18.60 13.40 -10.43
C GLY A 370 -19.80 14.14 -9.84
N GLU A 371 -20.13 15.32 -10.39
CA GLU A 371 -21.29 16.10 -9.96
C GLU A 371 -22.63 15.40 -10.26
N LYS A 372 -22.72 14.66 -11.37
CA LYS A 372 -23.91 13.86 -11.68
C LYS A 372 -24.13 12.76 -10.65
N VAL A 373 -23.06 12.07 -10.25
CA VAL A 373 -23.09 11.04 -9.19
C VAL A 373 -23.40 11.65 -7.83
N GLU A 374 -22.80 12.79 -7.49
CA GLU A 374 -23.09 13.56 -6.28
C GLU A 374 -24.58 13.92 -6.18
N ARG A 375 -25.18 14.43 -7.27
CA ARG A 375 -26.62 14.69 -7.33
C ARG A 375 -27.47 13.43 -7.18
N GLY A 376 -27.01 12.30 -7.72
CA GLY A 376 -27.67 10.99 -7.55
C GLY A 376 -27.78 10.60 -6.08
N TRP A 377 -26.68 10.72 -5.33
CA TRP A 377 -26.67 10.47 -3.88
C TRP A 377 -27.59 11.42 -3.11
N LEU A 378 -27.53 12.73 -3.40
CA LEU A 378 -28.41 13.71 -2.75
C LEU A 378 -29.88 13.39 -2.95
N ASN A 379 -30.26 13.01 -4.17
CA ASN A 379 -31.65 12.65 -4.48
C ASN A 379 -32.06 11.35 -3.78
N PHE A 380 -31.19 10.33 -3.78
CA PHE A 380 -31.45 9.09 -3.07
C PHE A 380 -31.66 9.33 -1.56
N TRP A 381 -30.80 10.12 -0.93
CA TRP A 381 -30.96 10.43 0.49
C TRP A 381 -32.26 11.17 0.79
N LEU A 382 -32.64 12.10 -0.09
CA LEU A 382 -33.89 12.84 0.01
C LEU A 382 -35.10 11.93 -0.18
N ASP A 383 -35.02 10.91 -1.04
CA ASP A 383 -36.08 9.94 -1.28
C ASP A 383 -36.24 8.94 -0.13
N GLN A 384 -35.14 8.59 0.53
CA GLN A 384 -35.14 7.80 1.78
C GLN A 384 -35.47 8.63 3.03
N ASN A 385 -35.75 9.93 2.87
CA ASN A 385 -36.05 10.88 3.95
C ASN A 385 -34.95 10.95 5.03
N HIS A 386 -33.67 10.81 4.65
CA HIS A 386 -32.57 10.98 5.61
C HIS A 386 -32.53 12.42 6.14
N SER A 387 -32.37 12.57 7.45
CA SER A 387 -32.32 13.90 8.05
C SER A 387 -31.04 14.64 7.63
N PRO A 388 -31.04 15.99 7.58
CA PRO A 388 -29.82 16.75 7.34
C PRO A 388 -28.71 16.42 8.35
N LYS A 389 -29.06 16.04 9.59
CA LYS A 389 -28.09 15.57 10.58
C LYS A 389 -27.33 14.33 10.10
N ASP A 390 -28.04 13.33 9.59
CA ASP A 390 -27.43 12.08 9.15
C ASP A 390 -26.59 12.29 7.88
N VAL A 391 -27.10 13.08 6.93
CA VAL A 391 -26.38 13.40 5.70
C VAL A 391 -25.08 14.16 5.96
N PHE A 392 -25.03 14.98 7.02
CA PHE A 392 -23.78 15.62 7.45
C PHE A 392 -22.70 14.58 7.75
N ARG A 393 -23.07 13.49 8.44
CA ARG A 393 -22.17 12.38 8.81
C ARG A 393 -21.86 11.49 7.62
N PHE A 394 -22.81 11.26 6.72
CA PHE A 394 -22.57 10.50 5.48
C PHE A 394 -21.54 11.19 4.57
N LEU A 395 -21.43 12.52 4.66
CA LEU A 395 -20.41 13.31 3.99
C LEU A 395 -19.11 13.42 4.82
N HIS A 396 -19.01 12.73 5.96
CA HIS A 396 -17.89 12.81 6.90
C HIS A 396 -17.52 14.25 7.30
N LEU A 397 -18.50 15.17 7.29
CA LEU A 397 -18.24 16.56 7.64
C LEU A 397 -17.92 16.71 9.13
N ASP A 398 -18.40 15.80 9.98
CA ASP A 398 -18.10 15.73 11.41
C ASP A 398 -16.63 15.39 11.70
N GLU A 399 -15.93 14.76 10.75
CA GLU A 399 -14.52 14.38 10.84
C GLU A 399 -13.54 15.46 10.33
N VAL A 400 -14.03 16.47 9.60
CA VAL A 400 -13.18 17.52 8.98
C VAL A 400 -12.55 18.45 10.04
N GLY A 401 -13.19 18.63 11.19
CA GLY A 401 -12.69 19.49 12.27
C GLY A 401 -12.92 20.98 12.00
N GLU A 402 -11.93 21.82 12.29
CA GLU A 402 -12.10 23.28 12.22
C GLU A 402 -12.31 23.83 10.79
N GLN A 403 -12.00 23.03 9.77
CA GLN A 403 -12.12 23.39 8.35
C GLN A 403 -13.49 23.06 7.75
N THR A 404 -14.47 22.63 8.55
CA THR A 404 -15.76 22.12 8.05
C THR A 404 -16.48 23.11 7.14
N LEU A 405 -16.54 24.41 7.47
CA LEU A 405 -17.32 25.37 6.66
C LEU A 405 -16.66 25.72 5.32
N VAL A 406 -15.36 25.51 5.20
CA VAL A 406 -14.59 25.75 3.96
C VAL A 406 -14.45 24.49 3.10
N ASP A 407 -14.73 23.31 3.67
CA ASP A 407 -14.74 22.04 2.93
C ASP A 407 -15.85 22.06 1.88
N ARG A 408 -15.52 21.62 0.65
CA ARG A 408 -16.48 21.55 -0.46
C ARG A 408 -17.74 20.77 -0.09
N LYS A 409 -17.62 19.70 0.71
CA LYS A 409 -18.73 18.86 1.13
C LYS A 409 -19.77 19.65 1.93
N PHE A 410 -19.38 20.75 2.58
CA PHE A 410 -20.32 21.61 3.29
C PHE A 410 -21.29 22.29 2.33
N LYS A 411 -20.83 22.74 1.15
CA LYS A 411 -21.71 23.25 0.09
C LYS A 411 -22.67 22.17 -0.42
N THR A 412 -22.20 20.93 -0.53
CA THR A 412 -23.05 19.79 -0.91
C THR A 412 -24.13 19.55 0.16
N TRP A 413 -23.76 19.62 1.43
CA TRP A 413 -24.69 19.48 2.55
C TRP A 413 -25.71 20.63 2.65
N THR A 414 -25.30 21.89 2.46
CA THR A 414 -26.25 23.02 2.49
C THR A 414 -27.25 22.93 1.34
N THR A 415 -26.81 22.50 0.16
CA THR A 415 -27.69 22.20 -0.98
C THR A 415 -28.70 21.11 -0.63
N TYR A 416 -28.28 20.06 0.09
CA TYR A 416 -29.17 19.01 0.58
C TYR A 416 -30.19 19.56 1.59
N LEU A 417 -29.74 20.33 2.57
CA LEU A 417 -30.57 20.94 3.61
C LEU A 417 -31.68 21.80 2.99
N GLU A 418 -31.37 22.62 1.98
CA GLU A 418 -32.36 23.42 1.26
C GLU A 418 -33.42 22.56 0.57
N LYS A 419 -33.00 21.51 -0.14
CA LYS A 419 -33.90 20.57 -0.80
C LYS A 419 -34.77 19.81 0.20
N PHE A 420 -34.18 19.35 1.30
CA PHE A 420 -34.88 18.69 2.40
C PHE A 420 -35.95 19.59 2.99
N ASN A 421 -35.59 20.82 3.36
CA ASN A 421 -36.52 21.80 3.93
C ASN A 421 -37.66 22.17 2.97
N LYS A 422 -37.40 22.16 1.66
CA LYS A 422 -38.43 22.37 0.64
C LYS A 422 -39.40 21.19 0.54
N LYS A 423 -38.90 19.95 0.66
CA LYS A 423 -39.71 18.71 0.62
C LYS A 423 -40.45 18.46 1.94
N HIS A 424 -39.88 18.87 3.07
CA HIS A 424 -40.39 18.67 4.43
C HIS A 424 -40.57 19.99 5.19
N PRO A 425 -41.56 20.84 4.82
CA PRO A 425 -41.77 22.13 5.50
C PRO A 425 -42.09 22.01 6.99
N ALA A 426 -42.72 20.90 7.41
CA ALA A 426 -43.06 20.63 8.81
C ALA A 426 -41.83 20.30 9.67
N ASP A 427 -40.83 19.64 9.07
CA ASP A 427 -39.60 19.19 9.74
C ASP A 427 -38.40 20.09 9.41
N LYS A 428 -38.70 21.35 9.06
CA LYS A 428 -37.70 22.31 8.59
C LYS A 428 -36.58 22.46 9.63
N THR A 429 -35.36 22.15 9.20
CA THR A 429 -34.15 22.26 10.00
C THR A 429 -33.41 23.54 9.62
N MET A 430 -33.03 24.36 10.60
CA MET A 430 -32.18 25.53 10.32
C MET A 430 -30.73 25.10 10.12
N LEU A 431 -29.95 25.89 9.39
CA LEU A 431 -28.52 25.65 9.19
C LEU A 431 -27.77 25.43 10.50
N ILE A 432 -28.03 26.29 11.49
CA ILE A 432 -27.42 26.18 12.82
C ILE A 432 -27.85 24.92 13.57
N ASP A 433 -29.08 24.44 13.38
CA ASP A 433 -29.57 23.20 14.02
C ASP A 433 -28.88 21.98 13.44
N GLY A 434 -28.67 21.95 12.13
CA GLY A 434 -27.91 20.88 11.46
C GLY A 434 -26.45 20.82 11.92
N LEU A 435 -25.81 21.99 12.13
CA LEU A 435 -24.46 22.10 12.69
C LEU A 435 -24.41 21.64 14.16
N ARG A 436 -25.32 22.12 15.01
CA ARG A 436 -25.41 21.75 16.45
C ARG A 436 -25.80 20.29 16.68
N ALA A 437 -26.40 19.63 15.69
CA ALA A 437 -26.69 18.21 15.75
C ALA A 437 -25.43 17.33 15.62
N ASN A 438 -24.31 17.90 15.18
CA ASN A 438 -23.04 17.20 14.95
C ASN A 438 -21.87 17.79 15.75
N TYR A 439 -21.94 19.05 16.16
CA TYR A 439 -20.93 19.72 16.98
C TYR A 439 -21.54 20.36 18.23
N ASN A 440 -20.78 20.37 19.32
CA ASN A 440 -21.12 21.17 20.49
C ASN A 440 -20.81 22.66 20.24
N ASP A 441 -21.39 23.55 21.05
CA ASP A 441 -21.31 24.99 20.77
C ASP A 441 -19.87 25.53 20.85
N ILE A 442 -19.03 25.05 21.77
CA ILE A 442 -17.63 25.48 21.83
C ILE A 442 -16.88 25.08 20.55
N TRP A 443 -17.17 23.91 20.01
CA TRP A 443 -16.50 23.43 18.80
C TRP A 443 -16.97 24.16 17.54
N LEU A 444 -18.26 24.49 17.47
CA LEU A 444 -18.80 25.37 16.43
C LEU A 444 -18.14 26.73 16.43
N LEU A 445 -17.89 27.31 17.59
CA LEU A 445 -17.25 28.63 17.66
C LEU A 445 -15.81 28.61 17.18
N ARG A 446 -15.04 27.56 17.48
CA ARG A 446 -13.69 27.41 16.91
C ARG A 446 -13.73 27.22 15.39
N ILE A 447 -14.68 26.43 14.87
CA ILE A 447 -14.92 26.34 13.42
C ILE A 447 -15.21 27.73 12.82
N PHE A 448 -16.04 28.54 13.50
CA PHE A 448 -16.37 29.89 13.05
C PHE A 448 -15.14 30.79 13.04
N GLU A 449 -14.34 30.79 14.12
CA GLU A 449 -13.08 31.55 14.23
C GLU A 449 -12.11 31.19 13.11
N THR A 450 -11.84 29.90 12.91
CA THR A 450 -10.93 29.41 11.86
C THR A 450 -11.44 29.79 10.47
N SER A 451 -12.76 29.80 10.27
CA SER A 451 -13.39 30.18 9.01
C SER A 451 -13.58 31.69 8.81
N LYS A 452 -13.29 32.56 9.79
CA LYS A 452 -13.43 34.03 9.63
C LYS A 452 -12.48 34.62 8.58
N ASN A 453 -11.36 33.94 8.33
CA ASN A 453 -10.33 34.41 7.41
C ASN A 453 -10.53 33.89 5.97
N ASP A 454 -11.51 33.01 5.74
CA ASP A 454 -11.79 32.46 4.41
C ASP A 454 -12.84 33.32 3.66
N PRO A 455 -12.52 33.83 2.44
CA PRO A 455 -13.46 34.65 1.67
C PRO A 455 -14.81 33.99 1.37
N THR A 456 -14.86 32.66 1.32
CA THR A 456 -16.08 31.89 1.00
C THR A 456 -17.09 31.88 2.15
N THR A 457 -16.66 32.18 3.38
CA THR A 457 -17.47 32.12 4.61
C THR A 457 -17.71 33.49 5.24
N ASN A 458 -17.09 34.57 4.75
CA ASN A 458 -17.17 35.93 5.32
C ASN A 458 -18.59 36.44 5.64
N GLY A 459 -19.57 36.19 4.77
CA GLY A 459 -20.97 36.58 5.03
C GLY A 459 -21.76 35.59 5.90
N LEU A 460 -21.28 34.34 5.98
CA LEU A 460 -21.97 33.25 6.65
C LEU A 460 -21.72 33.25 8.16
N ILE A 461 -20.48 33.56 8.59
CA ILE A 461 -20.09 33.47 10.01
C ILE A 461 -20.95 34.37 10.91
N PRO A 462 -21.13 35.68 10.64
CA PRO A 462 -21.95 36.52 11.50
C PRO A 462 -23.41 36.03 11.58
N THR A 463 -23.93 35.46 10.49
CA THR A 463 -25.27 34.87 10.43
C THR A 463 -25.38 33.64 11.33
N LEU A 464 -24.39 32.75 11.30
CA LEU A 464 -24.34 31.56 12.16
C LEU A 464 -24.15 31.90 13.64
N GLU A 465 -23.28 32.84 13.97
CA GLU A 465 -23.08 33.34 15.34
C GLU A 465 -24.38 33.92 15.90
N ASN A 466 -25.07 34.77 15.13
CA ASN A 466 -26.36 35.33 15.55
C ASN A 466 -27.43 34.24 15.70
N ALA A 467 -27.45 33.25 14.81
CA ALA A 467 -28.37 32.13 14.92
C ALA A 467 -28.10 31.29 16.19
N LEU A 468 -26.83 31.07 16.55
CA LEU A 468 -26.43 30.38 17.76
C LEU A 468 -26.82 31.16 19.03
N ILE A 469 -26.56 32.48 19.04
CA ILE A 469 -26.99 33.38 20.12
C ILE A 469 -28.51 33.29 20.32
N ASN A 470 -29.29 33.36 19.24
CA ASN A 470 -30.75 33.24 19.32
C ASN A 470 -31.18 31.87 19.88
N LYS A 471 -30.44 30.79 19.60
CA LYS A 471 -30.71 29.48 20.20
C LYS A 471 -30.46 29.48 21.71
N TRP A 472 -29.35 30.06 22.17
CA TRP A 472 -29.09 30.20 23.61
C TRP A 472 -30.18 31.01 24.34
N VAL A 473 -30.73 32.05 23.69
CA VAL A 473 -31.85 32.83 24.24
C VAL A 473 -33.10 31.97 24.41
N VAL A 474 -33.47 31.23 23.37
CA VAL A 474 -34.63 30.31 23.42
C VAL A 474 -34.44 29.22 24.48
N GLU A 475 -33.21 28.72 24.62
CA GLU A 475 -32.82 27.72 25.63
C GLU A 475 -32.67 28.29 27.04
N LYS A 476 -32.81 29.62 27.22
CA LYS A 476 -32.67 30.33 28.49
C LYS A 476 -31.34 30.02 29.19
N LYS A 477 -30.24 29.97 28.44
CA LYS A 477 -28.89 29.72 28.99
C LYS A 477 -28.50 30.87 29.93
N THR A 478 -27.90 30.58 31.07
CA THR A 478 -27.39 31.65 31.95
C THR A 478 -26.03 32.13 31.45
N GLN A 479 -25.73 33.41 31.68
CA GLN A 479 -24.41 33.97 31.34
C GLN A 479 -23.28 33.18 32.00
N ALA A 480 -23.42 32.84 33.29
CA ALA A 480 -22.42 32.04 34.01
C ALA A 480 -22.21 30.64 33.40
N ALA A 481 -23.27 29.99 32.92
CA ALA A 481 -23.15 28.70 32.24
C ALA A 481 -22.41 28.81 30.91
N LEU A 482 -22.69 29.86 30.12
CA LEU A 482 -21.97 30.12 28.87
C LEU A 482 -20.50 30.47 29.12
N MET A 483 -20.19 31.28 30.12
CA MET A 483 -18.80 31.59 30.50
C MET A 483 -18.04 30.32 30.85
N ASN A 484 -18.61 29.43 31.67
CA ASN A 484 -17.97 28.16 32.01
C ASN A 484 -17.84 27.21 30.80
N GLN A 485 -18.86 27.16 29.94
CA GLN A 485 -18.84 26.31 28.74
C GLN A 485 -17.79 26.79 27.70
N LEU A 486 -17.43 28.07 27.71
CA LEU A 486 -16.57 28.72 26.71
C LEU A 486 -15.23 29.21 27.27
N ASP A 487 -14.86 28.83 28.50
CA ASP A 487 -13.73 29.36 29.31
C ASP A 487 -12.32 29.28 28.66
N HIS A 488 -12.21 28.61 27.50
CA HIS A 488 -10.95 28.42 26.76
C HIS A 488 -11.03 28.86 25.30
N LEU A 489 -12.01 29.69 24.97
CA LEU A 489 -12.19 30.24 23.63
C LEU A 489 -11.85 31.74 23.64
N GLU A 490 -10.96 32.17 22.75
CA GLU A 490 -10.50 33.57 22.69
C GLU A 490 -11.66 34.55 22.41
N SER A 491 -12.63 34.16 21.58
CA SER A 491 -13.82 35.00 21.31
C SER A 491 -14.96 34.88 22.33
N SER A 492 -14.78 34.15 23.43
CA SER A 492 -15.84 33.90 24.42
C SER A 492 -16.44 35.19 24.99
N ASP A 493 -15.60 36.16 25.35
CA ASP A 493 -16.07 37.44 25.90
C ASP A 493 -16.92 38.23 24.90
N GLU A 494 -16.48 38.33 23.65
CA GLU A 494 -17.19 39.06 22.60
C GLU A 494 -18.57 38.45 22.33
N ILE A 495 -18.63 37.12 22.18
CA ILE A 495 -19.89 36.46 21.84
C ILE A 495 -20.87 36.46 23.02
N ILE A 496 -20.38 36.37 24.26
CA ILE A 496 -21.19 36.47 25.47
C ILE A 496 -21.73 37.90 25.62
N GLN A 497 -20.93 38.94 25.33
CA GLN A 497 -21.43 40.32 25.31
C GLN A 497 -22.55 40.52 24.29
N ARG A 498 -22.41 39.95 23.08
CA ARG A 498 -23.46 39.96 22.06
C ARG A 498 -24.72 39.23 22.53
N TYR A 499 -24.57 38.10 23.22
CA TYR A 499 -25.69 37.37 23.84
C TYR A 499 -26.42 38.20 24.91
N VAL A 500 -25.69 38.80 25.84
CA VAL A 500 -26.27 39.65 26.91
C VAL A 500 -27.00 40.85 26.31
N LYS A 501 -26.43 41.50 25.29
CA LYS A 501 -27.10 42.59 24.57
C LYS A 501 -28.42 42.11 23.96
N ARG A 502 -28.40 40.95 23.30
CA ARG A 502 -29.59 40.36 22.67
C ARG A 502 -30.68 39.99 23.67
N LEU A 503 -30.32 39.47 24.84
CA LEU A 503 -31.27 39.20 25.93
C LEU A 503 -31.96 40.49 26.39
N ARG A 504 -31.19 41.56 26.66
CA ARG A 504 -31.74 42.85 27.10
C ARG A 504 -32.70 43.46 26.08
N GLU A 505 -32.36 43.37 24.80
CA GLU A 505 -33.23 43.81 23.70
C GLU A 505 -34.60 43.10 23.69
N ILE A 506 -34.62 41.79 24.00
CA ILE A 506 -35.84 40.98 24.01
C ILE A 506 -36.66 41.21 25.30
N GLU A 507 -35.99 41.45 26.42
CA GLU A 507 -36.62 41.74 27.71
C GLU A 507 -37.16 43.18 27.82
N GLY A 508 -36.95 44.02 26.79
CA GLY A 508 -37.40 45.42 26.78
C GLY A 508 -36.61 46.30 27.75
N ILE A 509 -35.44 45.86 28.19
CA ILE A 509 -34.56 46.58 29.10
C ILE A 509 -33.63 47.45 28.24
N THR A 510 -34.14 48.60 27.78
CA THR A 510 -33.28 49.68 27.29
C THR A 510 -32.59 50.35 28.47
N SER A 511 -31.28 50.56 28.33
CA SER A 511 -30.37 51.11 29.34
C SER A 511 -30.90 52.33 30.08
#